data_AF-A0A4V1S767-F1
#
_entry.id   AF-A0A4V1S767-F1
#
_cell.length_a   1.000
_cell.length_b   1.000
_cell.length_c   1.000
_cell.angle_alpha   90.00
_cell.angle_beta   90.00
_cell.angle_gamma   90.00
#
_symmetry.space_group_name_H-M   'P 1'
#
loop_
_entity.id
_entity.type
_entity.pdbx_description
1 polymer ?
#
loop_
_entity_poly.entity_id
_entity_poly.type
_entity_poly.pdbx_seq_one_letter_code
_entity_poly.pdbx_strand_id
1 'polypeptide(L)'
;MQNSSDLSRRKFLHAALAGSMTVPLLGQEVPKNGKGIFGEPPRDLKLVEDADVIVCGAGPAGVSAAIAAARSGAKVRLFDVHGCLGGVWTAGLLTWIFDFDKPGLTKEIRANLDERGARRGTSPKVFVYEPDEMKLLLEDMCTEAGVKFRLQTRV
;
A
#
# COMPACT_ATOMS: atom_id res chain seq x y z
N MET A 1 -17.49 -13.31 -35.29
CA MET A 1 -17.25 -11.92 -34.86
C MET A 1 -16.11 -11.94 -33.86
N GLN A 2 -14.90 -11.59 -34.32
CA GLN A 2 -13.77 -11.27 -33.46
C GLN A 2 -14.06 -9.93 -32.76
N ASN A 3 -13.72 -9.82 -31.47
CA ASN A 3 -13.21 -8.54 -30.99
C ASN A 3 -12.08 -8.77 -29.99
N SER A 4 -11.00 -8.07 -30.29
CA SER A 4 -9.67 -8.06 -29.72
C SER A 4 -9.53 -6.92 -28.72
N SER A 5 -8.83 -7.16 -27.59
CA SER A 5 -7.69 -6.34 -27.13
C SER A 5 -7.34 -6.67 -25.67
N ASP A 6 -6.47 -7.66 -25.46
CA ASP A 6 -5.71 -7.76 -24.20
C ASP A 6 -4.21 -7.88 -24.51
N LEU A 7 -3.69 -6.80 -25.11
CA LEU A 7 -2.27 -6.60 -25.32
C LEU A 7 -1.72 -5.86 -24.10
N SER A 8 -1.37 -6.66 -23.07
CA SER A 8 -0.65 -6.17 -21.90
C SER A 8 0.68 -5.51 -22.31
N ARG A 9 0.97 -4.34 -21.73
CA ARG A 9 2.19 -3.51 -21.94
C ARG A 9 3.50 -4.32 -21.89
N ARG A 10 3.53 -5.44 -21.15
CA ARG A 10 4.69 -6.34 -21.06
C ARG A 10 4.98 -7.12 -22.35
N LYS A 11 3.96 -7.45 -23.16
CA LYS A 11 4.13 -8.21 -24.41
C LYS A 11 4.73 -7.38 -25.54
N PHE A 12 4.53 -6.05 -25.53
CA PHE A 12 5.04 -5.15 -26.57
C PHE A 12 6.57 -5.00 -26.53
N LEU A 13 7.17 -5.04 -25.33
CA LEU A 13 8.62 -4.95 -25.17
C LEU A 13 9.36 -6.25 -25.55
N HIS A 14 8.71 -7.41 -25.48
CA HIS A 14 9.31 -8.68 -25.92
C HIS A 14 9.28 -8.87 -27.43
N ALA A 15 8.31 -8.31 -28.14
CA ALA A 15 8.23 -8.42 -29.59
C ALA A 15 9.34 -7.64 -30.32
N ALA A 16 9.97 -6.66 -29.66
CA ALA A 16 11.01 -5.82 -30.26
C ALA A 16 12.41 -6.49 -30.34
N LEU A 17 12.62 -7.66 -29.72
CA LEU A 17 13.91 -8.36 -29.74
C LEU A 17 13.93 -9.63 -30.61
N ALA A 18 12.83 -9.99 -31.27
CA ALA A 18 12.74 -11.20 -32.09
C ALA A 18 13.36 -11.06 -33.51
N GLY A 19 14.43 -10.29 -33.63
CA GLY A 19 15.03 -9.92 -34.91
C GLY A 19 16.55 -9.90 -34.89
N SER A 20 17.20 -11.01 -34.50
CA SER A 20 18.51 -11.47 -35.02
C SER A 20 19.02 -12.68 -34.23
N MET A 21 19.83 -13.51 -34.90
CA MET A 21 19.95 -14.95 -34.71
C MET A 21 21.12 -15.39 -33.81
N THR A 22 20.93 -16.56 -33.15
CA THR A 22 21.89 -17.67 -32.89
C THR A 22 23.32 -17.40 -32.36
N VAL A 23 23.64 -17.81 -31.12
CA VAL A 23 24.87 -18.58 -30.73
C VAL A 23 24.65 -19.24 -29.33
N PRO A 24 25.47 -20.20 -28.84
CA PRO A 24 25.06 -21.54 -28.44
C PRO A 24 25.00 -21.79 -26.91
N LEU A 25 24.46 -22.95 -26.56
CA LEU A 25 24.49 -23.59 -25.24
C LEU A 25 25.93 -23.92 -24.82
N LEU A 26 26.53 -23.22 -23.84
CA LEU A 26 27.61 -23.73 -22.97
C LEU A 26 28.02 -22.69 -21.91
N GLY A 27 27.88 -23.07 -20.63
CA GLY A 27 28.55 -22.45 -19.49
C GLY A 27 27.90 -21.18 -18.95
N GLN A 28 27.00 -21.31 -17.97
CA GLN A 28 26.85 -20.23 -17.01
C GLN A 28 28.15 -20.17 -16.19
N GLU A 29 29.04 -19.24 -16.55
CA GLU A 29 30.08 -18.81 -15.63
C GLU A 29 29.42 -18.23 -14.38
N VAL A 30 29.67 -18.86 -13.23
CA VAL A 30 29.39 -18.25 -11.93
C VAL A 30 30.26 -17.00 -11.85
N PRO A 31 29.69 -15.78 -11.76
CA PRO A 31 30.50 -14.58 -11.67
C PRO A 31 31.39 -14.69 -10.43
N LYS A 32 32.70 -14.58 -10.62
CA LYS A 32 33.63 -14.48 -9.48
C LYS A 32 33.22 -13.25 -8.67
N ASN A 33 32.85 -13.46 -7.40
CA ASN A 33 32.56 -12.39 -6.45
C ASN A 33 33.74 -11.40 -6.43
N GLY A 34 33.55 -10.26 -7.12
CA GLY A 34 34.35 -9.08 -6.85
C GLY A 34 34.12 -8.63 -5.40
N LYS A 35 35.10 -7.95 -4.81
CA LYS A 35 34.97 -7.39 -3.46
C LYS A 35 33.64 -6.62 -3.35
N GLY A 36 32.71 -7.12 -2.52
CA GLY A 36 31.43 -6.46 -2.25
C GLY A 36 30.21 -6.95 -3.04
N ILE A 37 30.33 -7.98 -3.89
CA ILE A 37 29.17 -8.61 -4.56
C ILE A 37 28.93 -9.98 -3.95
N PHE A 38 27.68 -10.26 -3.55
CA PHE A 38 27.24 -11.58 -3.09
C PHE A 38 26.27 -12.16 -4.13
N GLY A 39 26.73 -13.11 -4.92
CA GLY A 39 25.88 -13.85 -5.86
C GLY A 39 25.01 -14.88 -5.13
N GLU A 40 23.70 -14.68 -5.12
CA GLU A 40 22.73 -15.69 -4.68
C GLU A 40 22.31 -16.58 -5.86
N PRO A 41 22.17 -17.91 -5.68
CA PRO A 41 21.66 -18.79 -6.74
C PRO A 41 20.26 -18.37 -7.20
N PRO A 42 19.99 -18.37 -8.53
CA PRO A 42 18.65 -18.11 -9.03
C PRO A 42 17.69 -19.22 -8.57
N ARG A 43 16.50 -18.82 -8.12
CA ARG A 43 15.44 -19.73 -7.68
C ARG A 43 14.08 -19.27 -8.18
N ASP A 44 13.28 -20.22 -8.65
CA ASP A 44 11.90 -19.97 -9.00
C ASP A 44 11.07 -19.85 -7.73
N LEU A 45 10.40 -18.71 -7.55
CA LEU A 45 9.56 -18.44 -6.40
C LEU A 45 8.09 -18.46 -6.83
N LYS A 46 7.25 -19.15 -6.05
CA LYS A 46 5.80 -19.12 -6.26
C LYS A 46 5.28 -17.72 -5.92
N LEU A 47 4.66 -17.08 -6.91
CA LEU A 47 3.94 -15.83 -6.69
C LEU A 47 2.72 -16.08 -5.78
N VAL A 48 2.71 -15.47 -4.60
CA VAL A 48 1.60 -15.59 -3.63
C VAL A 48 0.44 -14.67 -4.02
N GLU A 49 0.74 -13.41 -4.35
CA GLU A 49 -0.22 -12.41 -4.78
C GLU A 49 0.49 -11.32 -5.60
N ASP A 50 -0.23 -10.66 -6.50
CA ASP A 50 0.25 -9.53 -7.30
C ASP A 50 -0.45 -8.23 -6.87
N ALA A 51 0.23 -7.10 -6.99
CA ALA A 51 -0.28 -5.78 -6.59
C ALA A 51 0.27 -4.67 -7.49
N ASP A 52 -0.54 -3.67 -7.76
CA ASP A 52 -0.12 -2.48 -8.51
C ASP A 52 0.63 -1.49 -7.59
N VAL A 53 0.20 -1.40 -6.32
CA VAL A 53 0.78 -0.52 -5.32
C VAL A 53 0.95 -1.28 -4.00
N ILE A 54 2.16 -1.20 -3.43
CA ILE A 54 2.47 -1.67 -2.08
C ILE A 54 2.78 -0.46 -1.21
N VAL A 55 2.08 -0.32 -0.09
CA VAL A 55 2.31 0.71 0.92
C VAL A 55 2.85 0.07 2.18
N CYS A 56 4.01 0.55 2.66
CA CYS A 56 4.69 0.06 3.84
C CYS A 56 4.57 1.09 4.98
N GLY A 57 3.74 0.79 5.96
CA GLY A 57 3.35 1.67 7.06
C GLY A 57 1.93 2.23 6.87
N ALA A 58 1.03 1.89 7.77
CA ALA A 58 -0.35 2.36 7.86
C ALA A 58 -0.51 3.53 8.87
N GLY A 59 0.47 4.44 8.89
CA GLY A 59 0.29 5.75 9.53
C GLY A 59 -0.64 6.68 8.72
N PRO A 60 -0.77 7.95 9.14
CA PRO A 60 -1.61 8.94 8.47
C PRO A 60 -1.40 9.02 6.95
N ALA A 61 -0.14 9.14 6.54
CA ALA A 61 0.22 9.24 5.13
C ALA A 61 0.00 7.93 4.37
N GLY A 62 0.29 6.79 4.99
CA GLY A 62 0.18 5.48 4.35
C GLY A 62 -1.25 5.04 4.13
N VAL A 63 -2.13 5.21 5.12
CA VAL A 63 -3.57 4.95 4.94
C VAL A 63 -4.15 5.87 3.88
N SER A 64 -3.77 7.15 3.91
CA SER A 64 -4.20 8.12 2.89
C SER A 64 -3.77 7.71 1.48
N ALA A 65 -2.50 7.30 1.31
CA ALA A 65 -1.97 6.83 0.03
C ALA A 65 -2.66 5.55 -0.44
N ALA A 66 -2.88 4.59 0.46
CA ALA A 66 -3.52 3.32 0.13
C ALA A 66 -4.96 3.52 -0.34
N ILE A 67 -5.76 4.30 0.39
CA ILE A 67 -7.14 4.61 0.03
C ILE A 67 -7.20 5.37 -1.30
N ALA A 68 -6.35 6.40 -1.48
CA ALA A 68 -6.33 7.18 -2.72
C ALA A 68 -5.95 6.32 -3.94
N ALA A 69 -4.95 5.44 -3.80
CA ALA A 69 -4.54 4.53 -4.87
C ALA A 69 -5.64 3.52 -5.20
N ALA A 70 -6.31 2.95 -4.20
CA ALA A 70 -7.37 1.98 -4.40
C ALA A 70 -8.63 2.62 -5.02
N ARG A 71 -9.03 3.82 -4.56
CA ARG A 71 -10.11 4.61 -5.18
C ARG A 71 -9.78 5.03 -6.62
N SER A 72 -8.50 5.02 -7.01
CA SER A 72 -8.04 5.26 -8.39
C SER A 72 -8.00 3.98 -9.24
N GLY A 73 -8.46 2.84 -8.70
CA GLY A 73 -8.57 1.56 -9.41
C GLY A 73 -7.35 0.64 -9.30
N ALA A 74 -6.36 0.97 -8.46
CA ALA A 74 -5.18 0.13 -8.27
C ALA A 74 -5.46 -1.06 -7.33
N LYS A 75 -4.82 -2.21 -7.56
CA LYS A 75 -4.74 -3.31 -6.59
C LYS A 75 -3.72 -2.97 -5.51
N VAL A 76 -4.21 -2.59 -4.33
CA VAL A 76 -3.36 -2.08 -3.23
C VAL A 76 -3.14 -3.13 -2.15
N ARG A 77 -1.88 -3.30 -1.75
CA ARG A 77 -1.49 -3.96 -0.50
C ARG A 77 -0.96 -2.94 0.50
N LEU A 78 -1.42 -3.01 1.73
CA LEU A 78 -0.95 -2.18 2.83
C LEU A 78 -0.36 -3.06 3.94
N PHE A 79 0.82 -2.73 4.44
CA PHE A 79 1.47 -3.46 5.52
C PHE A 79 1.74 -2.55 6.71
N ASP A 80 1.53 -3.04 7.91
CA ASP A 80 1.93 -2.33 9.13
C ASP A 80 2.49 -3.31 10.17
N VAL A 81 3.43 -2.82 10.98
CA VAL A 81 4.05 -3.57 12.08
C VAL A 81 3.15 -3.63 13.31
N HIS A 82 2.25 -2.67 13.47
CA HIS A 82 1.30 -2.58 14.57
C HIS A 82 0.07 -3.47 14.34
N GLY A 83 -0.68 -3.70 15.42
CA GLY A 83 -1.91 -4.50 15.41
C GLY A 83 -3.17 -3.75 15.00
N CYS A 84 -3.06 -2.53 14.48
CA CYS A 84 -4.17 -1.72 13.99
C CYS A 84 -3.67 -0.66 13.00
N LEU A 85 -4.56 -0.15 12.15
CA LEU A 85 -4.25 0.96 11.23
C LEU A 85 -4.24 2.31 11.96
N GLY A 86 -3.55 3.29 11.40
CA GLY A 86 -3.47 4.68 11.88
C GLY A 86 -2.11 5.11 12.42
N GLY A 87 -1.23 4.16 12.75
CA GLY A 87 0.12 4.44 13.27
C GLY A 87 0.07 5.38 14.48
N VAL A 88 0.64 6.58 14.35
CA VAL A 88 0.63 7.57 15.43
C VAL A 88 -0.78 8.03 15.85
N TRP A 89 -1.78 7.99 14.95
CA TRP A 89 -3.17 8.34 15.30
C TRP A 89 -3.82 7.32 16.25
N THR A 90 -3.35 6.07 16.25
CA THR A 90 -4.00 4.98 16.98
C THR A 90 -3.03 4.31 17.95
N ALA A 91 -2.09 3.50 17.45
CA ALA A 91 -1.08 2.82 18.26
C ALA A 91 -0.18 3.80 19.03
N GLY A 92 0.08 4.99 18.47
CA GLY A 92 0.86 6.04 19.12
C GLY A 92 0.05 7.00 20.00
N LEU A 93 -1.28 6.86 20.07
CA LEU A 93 -2.19 7.67 20.89
C LEU A 93 -2.07 9.19 20.70
N LEU A 94 -1.64 9.66 19.52
CA LEU A 94 -1.64 11.08 19.15
C LEU A 94 -3.06 11.53 18.78
N THR A 95 -3.94 11.56 19.78
CA THR A 95 -5.37 11.87 19.60
C THR A 95 -5.64 13.38 19.57
N TRP A 96 -4.74 14.20 20.10
CA TRP A 96 -4.82 15.66 20.04
C TRP A 96 -4.21 16.19 18.74
N ILE A 97 -5.05 16.44 17.74
CA ILE A 97 -4.60 16.94 16.45
C ILE A 97 -5.01 18.39 16.25
N PHE A 98 -3.99 19.23 16.03
CA PHE A 98 -4.17 20.61 15.60
C PHE A 98 -4.45 20.64 14.10
N ASP A 99 -5.36 21.52 13.67
CA ASP A 99 -5.61 21.79 12.24
C ASP A 99 -6.08 20.55 11.44
N PHE A 100 -6.95 19.73 12.06
CA PHE A 100 -7.54 18.52 11.46
C PHE A 100 -8.80 18.80 10.61
N ASP A 101 -8.80 19.91 9.87
CA ASP A 101 -9.93 20.33 9.00
C ASP A 101 -9.45 20.60 7.56
N LYS A 102 -8.50 19.80 7.10
CA LYS A 102 -7.96 19.89 5.74
C LYS A 102 -8.92 19.22 4.75
N PRO A 103 -9.00 19.72 3.50
CA PRO A 103 -9.81 19.10 2.47
C PRO A 103 -9.33 17.66 2.14
N GLY A 104 -10.20 16.88 1.49
CA GLY A 104 -9.91 15.49 1.14
C GLY A 104 -10.19 14.53 2.30
N LEU A 105 -9.35 13.49 2.41
CA LEU A 105 -9.59 12.36 3.31
C LEU A 105 -9.70 12.78 4.79
N THR A 106 -8.94 13.78 5.25
CA THR A 106 -9.02 14.27 6.62
C THR A 106 -10.42 14.78 6.97
N LYS A 107 -11.08 15.49 6.04
CA LYS A 107 -12.46 15.97 6.22
C LYS A 107 -13.45 14.81 6.26
N GLU A 108 -13.25 13.78 5.44
CA GLU A 108 -14.06 12.55 5.48
C GLU A 108 -13.89 11.84 6.82
N ILE A 109 -12.66 11.64 7.29
CA ILE A 109 -12.37 11.00 8.58
C ILE A 109 -13.02 11.79 9.73
N ARG A 110 -12.84 13.11 9.73
CA ARG A 110 -13.44 13.99 10.74
C ARG A 110 -14.96 13.84 10.79
N ALA A 111 -15.63 13.93 9.63
CA ALA A 111 -17.08 13.82 9.56
C ALA A 111 -17.58 12.46 10.06
N ASN A 112 -16.93 11.38 9.65
CA ASN A 112 -17.27 10.02 10.12
C ASN A 112 -17.07 9.85 11.63
N LEU A 113 -16.01 10.43 12.21
CA LEU A 113 -15.80 10.38 13.66
C LEU A 113 -16.82 11.23 14.43
N ASP A 114 -17.22 12.38 13.89
CA ASP A 114 -18.29 13.20 14.46
C ASP A 114 -19.63 12.41 14.40
N GLU A 115 -19.94 11.73 13.28
CA GLU A 115 -21.13 10.89 13.12
C GLU A 115 -21.15 9.67 14.04
N ARG A 116 -19.99 9.04 14.28
CA ARG A 116 -19.83 7.94 15.23
C ARG A 116 -19.91 8.36 16.71
N GLY A 117 -20.05 9.66 16.99
CA GLY A 117 -19.97 10.16 18.38
C GLY A 117 -18.59 9.93 19.00
N ALA A 118 -17.56 9.78 18.18
CA ALA A 118 -16.19 9.46 18.59
C ALA A 118 -15.39 10.71 18.99
N ARG A 119 -15.90 11.91 18.73
CA ARG A 119 -15.26 13.17 19.14
C ARG A 119 -15.11 13.22 20.66
N ARG A 120 -13.96 13.67 21.11
CA ARG A 120 -13.63 13.95 22.52
C ARG A 120 -13.24 15.41 22.64
N GLY A 121 -13.37 15.96 23.85
CA GLY A 121 -13.05 17.37 24.14
C GLY A 121 -14.08 18.39 23.66
N THR A 122 -13.93 19.61 24.14
CA THR A 122 -14.89 20.72 23.97
C THR A 122 -14.36 21.84 23.07
N SER A 123 -13.07 21.82 22.75
CA SER A 123 -12.45 22.86 21.93
C SER A 123 -12.81 22.70 20.45
N PRO A 124 -13.23 23.77 19.76
CA PRO A 124 -13.45 23.73 18.31
C PRO A 124 -12.12 23.74 17.53
N LYS A 125 -11.02 24.23 18.12
CA LYS A 125 -9.72 24.41 17.43
C LYS A 125 -8.85 23.16 17.42
N VAL A 126 -9.11 22.22 18.32
CA VAL A 126 -8.34 20.98 18.46
C VAL A 126 -9.29 19.82 18.22
N PHE A 127 -8.95 18.95 17.29
CA PHE A 127 -9.72 17.74 17.07
C PHE A 127 -9.17 16.65 17.99
N VAL A 128 -10.03 16.15 18.87
CA VAL A 128 -9.72 15.01 19.74
C VAL A 128 -10.75 13.94 19.48
N TYR A 129 -10.32 12.69 19.45
CA TYR A 129 -11.17 11.54 19.11
C TYR A 129 -10.82 10.33 19.97
N GLU A 130 -11.75 9.39 20.01
CA GLU A 130 -11.56 8.07 20.59
C GLU A 130 -10.62 7.23 19.71
N PRO A 131 -9.43 6.83 20.20
CA PRO A 131 -8.46 6.10 19.38
C PRO A 131 -8.99 4.76 18.87
N ASP A 132 -9.87 4.08 19.62
CA ASP A 132 -10.45 2.80 19.17
C ASP A 132 -11.44 2.98 18.03
N GLU A 133 -12.25 4.04 18.04
CA GLU A 133 -13.13 4.39 16.92
C GLU A 133 -12.34 4.78 15.67
N MET A 134 -11.19 5.43 15.83
CA MET A 134 -10.29 5.71 14.70
C MET A 134 -9.73 4.42 14.09
N LYS A 135 -9.40 3.39 14.88
CA LYS A 135 -8.95 2.09 14.34
C LYS A 135 -10.01 1.48 13.45
N LEU A 136 -11.24 1.38 13.98
CA LEU A 136 -12.38 0.81 13.27
C LEU A 136 -12.68 1.60 11.99
N LEU A 137 -12.74 2.93 12.08
CA LEU A 137 -13.01 3.78 10.92
C LEU A 137 -11.95 3.59 9.82
N LEU A 138 -10.66 3.54 10.15
CA LEU A 138 -9.61 3.38 9.13
C LEU A 138 -9.67 1.98 8.49
N GLU A 139 -10.05 0.95 9.24
CA GLU A 139 -10.25 -0.40 8.71
C GLU A 139 -11.47 -0.47 7.78
N ASP A 140 -12.58 0.16 8.17
CA ASP A 140 -13.79 0.28 7.35
C ASP A 140 -13.46 1.00 6.03
N MET A 141 -12.86 2.19 6.11
CA MET A 141 -12.50 2.98 4.92
C MET A 141 -11.51 2.27 4.00
N CYS A 142 -10.54 1.53 4.56
CA CYS A 142 -9.62 0.71 3.75
C CYS A 142 -10.36 -0.42 3.05
N THR A 143 -11.25 -1.12 3.77
CA THR A 143 -12.02 -2.25 3.23
C THR A 143 -12.97 -1.79 2.13
N GLU A 144 -13.70 -0.70 2.36
CA GLU A 144 -14.60 -0.07 1.39
C GLU A 144 -13.87 0.38 0.12
N ALA A 145 -12.65 0.91 0.28
CA ALA A 145 -11.82 1.31 -0.86
C ALA A 145 -11.21 0.11 -1.62
N GLY A 146 -11.30 -1.11 -1.09
CA GLY A 146 -10.71 -2.31 -1.69
C GLY A 146 -9.22 -2.53 -1.35
N VAL A 147 -8.70 -1.87 -0.31
CA VAL A 147 -7.33 -2.05 0.18
C VAL A 147 -7.22 -3.37 0.95
N LYS A 148 -6.26 -4.23 0.59
CA LYS A 148 -5.94 -5.43 1.37
C LYS A 148 -4.76 -5.18 2.29
N PHE A 149 -5.05 -4.99 3.58
CA PHE A 149 -4.03 -4.75 4.58
C PHE A 149 -3.58 -6.03 5.31
N ARG A 150 -2.33 -6.03 5.80
CA ARG A 150 -1.78 -7.06 6.67
C ARG A 150 -1.05 -6.39 7.85
N LEU A 151 -1.53 -6.70 9.05
CA LEU A 151 -1.02 -6.16 10.30
C LEU A 151 0.11 -7.05 10.85
N GLN A 152 0.80 -6.59 11.89
CA GLN A 152 1.91 -7.31 12.54
C GLN A 152 2.99 -7.80 11.57
N THR A 153 3.24 -7.03 10.50
CA THR A 153 4.20 -7.38 9.44
C THR A 153 5.24 -6.27 9.32
N ARG A 154 6.50 -6.61 9.54
CA ARG A 154 7.64 -5.72 9.29
C ARG A 154 8.13 -5.93 7.86
N VAL A 155 8.25 -4.83 7.12
CA VAL A 155 8.76 -4.76 5.74
C VAL A 155 10.11 -4.06 5.74
#